data_AF-A0A4P9WTS0-F1
#
_entry.id   AF-A0A4P9WTS0-F1
#
_cell.length_a   1.000
_cell.length_b   1.000
_cell.length_c   1.000
_cell.angle_alpha   90.00
_cell.angle_beta   90.00
_cell.angle_gamma   90.00
#
_symmetry.space_group_name_H-M   'P 1'
#
loop_
_entity.id
_entity.type
_entity.pdbx_description
1 polymer ?
#
loop_
_entity_poly.entity_id
_entity_poly.type
_entity_poly.pdbx_seq_one_letter_code
_entity_poly.pdbx_strand_id
1 'polypeptide(L)'
;GLSKLARIADMFARRLSVQERLTKQIALAIDEILRPQGVGVFMECSHMCMVMGGVGKTTSKTVTSFMHGVFRRDAKTREEFFRLAKD
;
A
#
# COMPACT_ATOMS: atom_id res chain seq x y z
N GLY A 1 -2.29 17.52 5.07
CA GLY A 1 -3.74 17.44 5.32
C GLY A 1 -4.30 16.16 4.72
N LEU A 2 -5.23 15.49 5.42
CA LEU A 2 -5.64 14.11 5.14
C LEU A 2 -6.07 13.87 3.68
N SER A 3 -6.83 14.79 3.08
CA SER A 3 -7.28 14.67 1.69
C SER A 3 -6.15 14.58 0.65
N LYS A 4 -4.92 14.95 1.00
CA LYS A 4 -3.77 14.88 0.09
C LYS A 4 -3.20 13.46 0.00
N LEU A 5 -3.31 12.65 1.06
CA LEU A 5 -2.89 11.26 1.04
C LEU A 5 -3.72 10.44 0.03
N ALA A 6 -5.03 10.64 0.03
CA ALA A 6 -5.92 10.03 -0.96
C ALA A 6 -5.55 10.47 -2.39
N ARG A 7 -5.26 11.76 -2.61
CA ARG A 7 -4.85 12.27 -3.93
C ARG A 7 -3.53 11.67 -4.42
N ILE A 8 -2.56 11.45 -3.53
CA ILE A 8 -1.29 10.79 -3.87
C ILE A 8 -1.56 9.36 -4.32
N ALA A 9 -2.39 8.62 -3.59
CA ALA A 9 -2.76 7.25 -3.96
C ALA A 9 -3.44 7.21 -5.34
N ASP A 10 -4.44 8.08 -5.59
CA ASP A 10 -5.13 8.18 -6.88
C ASP A 10 -4.20 8.51 -8.04
N MET A 11 -3.26 9.44 -7.81
CA MET A 11 -2.29 9.86 -8.83
C MET A 11 -1.44 8.69 -9.32
N PHE A 12 -0.97 7.83 -8.42
CA PHE A 12 -0.17 6.65 -8.79
C PHE A 12 -1.03 5.50 -9.32
N ALA A 13 -2.26 5.35 -8.84
CA ALA A 13 -3.18 4.28 -9.28
C ALA A 13 -3.68 4.47 -10.72
N ARG A 14 -3.74 5.72 -11.23
CA ARG A 14 -4.21 6.06 -12.59
C ARG A 14 -3.20 5.77 -13.71
N ARG A 15 -2.32 4.79 -13.53
CA ARG A 15 -1.27 4.40 -14.49
C ARG A 15 -1.18 2.90 -14.57
N LEU A 16 -0.66 2.38 -15.68
CA LEU A 16 -0.32 0.96 -15.80
C LEU A 16 0.78 0.63 -14.79
N SER A 17 0.43 -0.11 -13.74
CA SER A 17 1.36 -0.51 -12.70
C SER A 17 1.13 -1.94 -12.22
N VAL A 18 2.10 -2.45 -11.47
CA VAL A 18 1.98 -3.67 -10.66
C VAL A 18 1.79 -3.24 -9.21
N GLN A 19 1.02 -4.01 -8.44
CA GLN A 19 0.59 -3.60 -7.08
C GLN A 19 1.79 -3.30 -6.18
N GLU A 20 2.85 -4.10 -6.27
CA GLU A 20 4.10 -3.95 -5.50
C GLU A 20 4.77 -2.59 -5.76
N ARG A 21 4.80 -2.18 -7.03
CA ARG A 21 5.40 -0.90 -7.44
C ARG A 21 4.52 0.26 -6.99
N LEU A 22 3.20 0.15 -7.16
CA LEU A 22 2.25 1.17 -6.71
C LEU A 22 2.39 1.44 -5.20
N THR A 23 2.40 0.38 -4.38
CA THR A 23 2.57 0.47 -2.92
C THR A 23 3.88 1.16 -2.54
N LYS A 24 4.99 0.80 -3.19
CA LYS A 24 6.29 1.44 -2.97
C LYS A 24 6.29 2.92 -3.37
N GLN A 25 5.72 3.27 -4.52
CA GLN A 25 5.71 4.64 -5.03
C GLN A 25 4.92 5.59 -4.12
N ILE A 26 3.77 5.15 -3.61
CA ILE A 26 2.98 5.93 -2.65
C ILE A 26 3.81 6.17 -1.38
N ALA A 27 4.45 5.14 -0.84
CA ALA A 27 5.23 5.27 0.39
C ALA A 27 6.41 6.24 0.24
N LEU A 28 7.17 6.12 -0.86
CA LEU A 28 8.32 6.99 -1.12
C LEU A 28 7.90 8.44 -1.39
N ALA A 29 6.79 8.67 -2.08
CA ALA A 29 6.28 10.03 -2.30
C ALA A 29 5.86 10.70 -0.98
N ILE A 30 5.22 9.96 -0.08
CA ILE A 30 4.86 10.47 1.26
C ILE A 30 6.13 10.80 2.05
N ASP A 31 7.12 9.92 2.01
CA ASP A 31 8.40 10.10 2.71
C ASP A 31 9.15 11.34 2.21
N GLU A 32 9.22 11.53 0.89
CA GLU A 32 9.88 12.68 0.27
C GLU A 32 9.22 14.02 0.63
N ILE A 33 7.88 14.06 0.62
CA ILE A 33 7.10 15.28 0.85
C ILE A 33 7.05 15.66 2.34
N LEU A 34 6.81 14.68 3.22
CA LEU A 34 6.56 14.93 4.64
C LEU A 34 7.80 14.75 5.52
N ARG A 35 8.83 14.05 5.03
CA ARG A 35 10.03 13.67 5.80
C ARG A 35 9.70 13.16 7.21
N PRO A 36 8.78 12.18 7.35
CA PRO A 36 8.36 11.69 8.65
C PRO A 36 9.42 10.78 9.27
N GLN A 37 9.24 10.38 10.54
CA GLN A 37 10.09 9.36 11.15
C GLN A 37 9.96 7.98 10.49
N GLY A 38 8.84 7.74 9.80
CA GLY A 38 8.62 6.57 8.97
C GLY A 38 7.27 6.61 8.26
N VAL A 39 7.14 5.74 7.25
CA VAL A 39 5.92 5.58 6.45
C VAL A 39 5.60 4.08 6.37
N GLY A 40 4.35 3.73 6.64
CA GLY A 40 3.78 2.41 6.39
C GLY A 40 2.66 2.52 5.36
N VAL A 41 2.71 1.72 4.29
CA VAL A 41 1.62 1.58 3.33
C VAL A 41 1.20 0.12 3.29
N PHE A 42 -0.09 -0.12 3.50
CA PHE A 42 -0.75 -1.42 3.34
C PHE A 42 -1.76 -1.30 2.21
N MET A 43 -1.74 -2.24 1.27
CA MET A 43 -2.65 -2.23 0.13
C MET A 43 -3.20 -3.64 -0.09
N GLU A 44 -4.52 -3.74 -0.02
CA GLU A 44 -5.29 -4.94 -0.37
C GLU A 44 -6.10 -4.65 -1.64
N CYS A 45 -5.96 -5.52 -2.65
CA CYS A 45 -6.67 -5.37 -3.92
C CYS A 45 -7.13 -6.72 -4.46
N SER A 46 -8.26 -6.70 -5.16
CA SER A 46 -8.69 -7.80 -6.04
C SER A 46 -8.25 -7.51 -7.47
N HIS A 47 -7.72 -8.52 -8.14
CA HIS A 47 -7.24 -8.39 -9.52
C HIS A 47 -8.29 -8.94 -10.49
N MET A 48 -8.87 -8.09 -11.34
CA MET A 48 -9.92 -8.53 -12.27
C MET A 48 -9.43 -9.57 -13.27
N CYS A 49 -8.14 -9.57 -13.63
CA CYS A 49 -7.54 -10.64 -14.43
C CYS A 49 -7.57 -12.01 -13.73
N MET A 50 -7.59 -12.06 -12.40
CA MET A 50 -7.74 -13.30 -11.61
C MET A 50 -9.21 -13.70 -11.44
N VAL A 51 -10.10 -12.70 -11.35
CA VAL A 51 -11.55 -12.90 -11.11
C VAL A 51 -12.30 -13.27 -12.40
N MET A 52 -12.06 -12.54 -13.48
CA MET A 52 -12.75 -12.69 -14.77
C MET A 52 -11.94 -13.45 -15.81
N GLY A 53 -10.63 -13.61 -15.60
CA GLY A 53 -9.78 -14.40 -16.49
C GLY A 53 -9.96 -15.90 -16.29
N GLY A 54 -9.21 -16.71 -17.05
CA GLY A 54 -9.37 -18.17 -17.09
C GLY A 54 -9.14 -18.90 -15.76
N VAL A 55 -8.53 -18.26 -14.76
CA VAL A 55 -8.33 -18.83 -13.42
C VAL A 55 -9.58 -18.73 -12.53
N GLY A 56 -10.47 -17.76 -12.78
CA GLY A 56 -11.81 -17.67 -12.17
C GLY A 56 -11.86 -17.57 -10.63
N LYS A 57 -10.80 -17.08 -9.97
CA LYS A 57 -10.74 -17.00 -8.50
C LYS A 57 -11.41 -15.72 -7.99
N THR A 58 -12.71 -15.79 -7.77
CA THR A 58 -13.56 -14.65 -7.34
C THR A 58 -13.26 -14.11 -5.95
N THR A 59 -12.68 -14.92 -5.06
CA THR A 59 -12.38 -14.54 -3.67
C THR A 59 -10.91 -14.16 -3.44
N SER A 60 -10.08 -14.18 -4.49
CA SER A 60 -8.65 -13.91 -4.35
C SER A 60 -8.39 -12.42 -4.10
N LYS A 61 -7.67 -12.15 -3.01
CA LYS A 61 -7.13 -10.84 -2.68
C LYS A 61 -5.61 -10.92 -2.61
N THR A 62 -4.94 -9.90 -3.12
CA THR A 62 -3.49 -9.74 -3.01
C THR A 62 -3.19 -8.60 -2.05
N VAL A 63 -2.36 -8.87 -1.07
CA VAL A 63 -1.90 -7.89 -0.08
C VAL A 63 -0.44 -7.56 -0.35
N THR A 64 -0.14 -6.27 -0.43
CA THR A 64 1.24 -5.77 -0.50
C THR A 64 1.44 -4.73 0.59
N SER A 65 2.68 -4.62 1.08
CA SER A 65 3.03 -3.61 2.07
C SER A 65 4.41 -3.06 1.82
N PHE A 66 4.63 -1.79 2.15
CA PHE A 66 5.95 -1.18 2.15
C PHE A 66 6.18 -0.40 3.44
N MET A 67 7.32 -0.65 4.08
CA MET A 67 7.70 -0.03 5.35
C MET A 67 9.00 0.77 5.20
N HIS A 68 8.97 2.01 5.68
CA HIS A 68 10.12 2.92 5.73
C HIS A 68 10.31 3.51 7.14
N GLY A 69 11.53 3.91 7.47
CA GLY A 69 11.85 4.55 8.75
C GLY A 69 11.52 3.68 9.97
N VAL A 70 10.82 4.26 10.96
CA VAL A 70 10.45 3.55 12.20
C VAL A 70 9.61 2.29 11.95
N PHE A 71 8.71 2.27 10.96
CA PHE A 71 7.93 1.08 10.61
C PHE A 71 8.79 -0.08 10.07
N ARG A 72 9.98 0.20 9.53
CA ARG A 72 10.91 -0.85 9.08
C ARG A 72 11.83 -1.31 10.21
N ARG A 73 12.28 -0.38 11.06
CA ARG A 73 13.30 -0.63 12.09
C ARG A 73 12.73 -1.20 13.39
N ASP A 74 11.54 -0.77 13.80
CA ASP A 74 10.89 -1.24 15.01
C ASP A 74 9.82 -2.29 14.69
N ALA A 75 10.01 -3.51 15.21
CA ALA A 75 9.07 -4.60 15.06
C ALA A 75 7.74 -4.29 15.77
N LYS A 76 7.75 -3.64 16.94
CA LYS A 76 6.53 -3.36 17.72
C LYS A 76 5.61 -2.39 16.98
N THR A 77 6.16 -1.29 16.48
CA THR A 77 5.40 -0.33 15.65
C THR A 77 4.85 -0.99 14.38
N ARG A 78 5.63 -1.88 13.75
CA ARG A 78 5.17 -2.61 12.56
C ARG A 78 4.03 -3.56 12.88
N GLU A 79 4.11 -4.28 13.99
CA GLU A 79 3.06 -5.20 14.45
C GLU A 79 1.77 -4.45 14.80
N GLU A 80 1.88 -3.32 15.51
CA GLU A 80 0.74 -2.45 15.81
C GLU A 80 0.07 -1.94 14.54
N PHE A 81 0.85 -1.46 13.57
CA PHE A 81 0.34 -1.02 12.28
C PHE A 81 -0.43 -2.12 11.54
N PHE A 82 0.13 -3.32 11.43
CA PHE A 82 -0.56 -4.42 10.75
C PHE A 82 -1.80 -4.91 11.51
N ARG A 83 -1.82 -4.78 12.83
CA ARG A 83 -3.01 -5.10 13.64
C ARG A 83 -4.16 -4.15 13.31
N LEU A 84 -3.89 -2.84 13.21
CA LEU A 84 -4.90 -1.83 12.89
C LEU A 84 -5.32 -1.82 11.42
N ALA A 85 -4.43 -2.22 10.50
CA ALA A 85 -4.69 -2.18 9.07
C ALA A 85 -5.53 -3.35 8.55
N LYS A 86 -5.75 -4.40 9.36
CA LYS A 86 -6.32 -5.69 8.93
C LYS A 86 -7.75 -5.93 9.44
N ASP A 87 -8.43 -4.88 9.88
CA ASP A 87 -9.84 -4.90 10.30
C ASP A 87 -10.82 -4.71 9.13
#